data_AF-A0A542KAN0-F1
#
_entry.id   AF-A0A542KAN0-F1
#
_cell.length_a   1.000
_cell.length_b   1.000
_cell.length_c   1.000
_cell.angle_alpha   90.00
_cell.angle_beta   90.00
_cell.angle_gamma   90.00
#
_symmetry.space_group_name_H-M   'P 1'
#
loop_
_entity.id
_entity.type
_entity.pdbx_description
1 polymer ?
#
loop_
_entity_poly.entity_id
_entity_poly.type
_entity_poly.pdbx_seq_one_letter_code
_entity_poly.pdbx_strand_id
1 'polypeptide(L)'
;MLTRSRTRHRLTTALAVFGLLGTGAALQATAGATPAHAATTHRVLFDDGHAEEAGNADWIISTSKPDPLGQDSTPSAETDWTGALSSWGVALQKTGSYSLKTATGALTYGGSSSTDLSNFDTLVLPEPNTLFTTAEKTAIMTFVKNGGGLFMISDHTGADRNNDGYDAVEILNDLMTDNSVDSTDPFGFSIDSLSISSDYPSAISDSTDPVLHGSFGTVSKSLIASGTTATLKPADNSAVKGLLYRTGYSGNTGAFFLTSTFGSGRVAFWGDSSPIDDGTGQSGNTLYDGWNDSGATNAALALNATAWLAGAGGSSGGGGGSGTCTAAQLLGNNGFESGGTTWSASSGVITNSTGESARTGSYYAWLDGYGSATTDTLSQSVTIPSGCTTAALSFYLHVDTAETSTSTAYDTLKVQVLNSSGTVLGTLATYSNLNATSGYTQRSFSLASYAGQTVTLKFTGTEGSTLQTSFVIDDTALNVS
;
A
#
# COMPACT_ATOMS: atom_id res chain seq x y z
N MET A 1 87.55 15.91 -10.08
CA MET A 1 88.44 16.12 -11.25
C MET A 1 87.65 15.79 -12.51
N LEU A 2 87.70 16.70 -13.48
CA LEU A 2 87.43 16.62 -14.93
C LEU A 2 86.90 15.29 -15.50
N THR A 3 85.66 15.26 -16.00
CA THR A 3 85.22 15.49 -17.39
C THR A 3 85.69 14.49 -18.46
N ARG A 4 84.77 14.24 -19.40
CA ARG A 4 84.91 13.77 -20.80
C ARG A 4 84.54 12.30 -21.05
N SER A 5 83.48 12.03 -21.84
CA SER A 5 83.43 12.05 -23.34
C SER A 5 84.02 10.73 -23.88
N ARG A 6 83.47 9.97 -24.83
CA ARG A 6 82.49 10.19 -25.91
C ARG A 6 82.24 8.83 -26.58
N THR A 7 81.02 8.62 -27.06
CA THR A 7 80.63 7.99 -28.35
C THR A 7 81.47 6.88 -29.02
N ARG A 8 80.79 5.83 -29.50
CA ARG A 8 80.50 5.64 -30.95
C ARG A 8 79.59 4.42 -31.22
N HIS A 9 78.63 4.67 -32.12
CA HIS A 9 77.73 3.72 -32.79
C HIS A 9 78.45 2.82 -33.81
N ARG A 10 77.84 1.65 -34.08
CA ARG A 10 77.44 1.08 -35.40
C ARG A 10 76.66 -0.24 -35.13
N LEU A 11 75.36 -0.31 -35.45
CA LEU A 11 74.73 -0.93 -36.66
C LEU A 11 75.35 -2.32 -36.98
N THR A 12 74.66 -3.45 -37.14
CA THR A 12 73.28 -3.84 -37.56
C THR A 12 73.13 -5.33 -37.19
N THR A 13 71.95 -5.91 -36.93
CA THR A 13 71.09 -6.59 -37.94
C THR A 13 69.84 -7.11 -37.22
N ALA A 14 68.67 -7.00 -37.87
CA ALA A 14 67.37 -7.43 -37.40
C ALA A 14 67.14 -8.94 -37.57
N LEU A 15 66.37 -9.57 -36.67
CA LEU A 15 65.12 -10.26 -37.02
C LEU A 15 64.33 -10.76 -35.79
N ALA A 16 63.00 -10.63 -35.93
CA ALA A 16 61.91 -11.46 -35.39
C ALA A 16 61.50 -11.32 -33.91
N VAL A 17 60.39 -10.60 -33.76
CA VAL A 17 59.47 -10.51 -32.62
C VAL A 17 58.76 -11.85 -32.40
N PHE A 18 58.76 -12.35 -31.16
CA PHE A 18 57.71 -13.22 -30.64
C PHE A 18 57.41 -12.82 -29.19
N GLY A 19 56.11 -12.65 -28.92
CA GLY A 19 55.59 -11.91 -27.77
C GLY A 19 55.77 -12.58 -26.41
N LEU A 20 55.93 -11.73 -25.40
CA LEU A 20 55.65 -12.03 -24.00
C LEU A 20 54.66 -10.97 -23.50
N LEU A 21 53.39 -11.35 -23.36
CA LEU A 21 52.40 -10.60 -22.58
C LEU A 21 52.46 -11.13 -21.14
N GLY A 22 53.18 -10.40 -20.29
CA GLY A 22 53.17 -10.60 -18.84
C GLY A 22 51.90 -9.99 -18.25
N THR A 23 51.10 -10.85 -17.62
CA THR A 23 49.87 -10.52 -16.89
C THR A 23 50.17 -9.66 -15.68
N GLY A 24 49.83 -8.37 -15.74
CA GLY A 24 49.68 -7.49 -14.58
C GLY A 24 48.21 -7.50 -14.15
N ALA A 25 47.92 -8.11 -12.99
CA ALA A 25 46.60 -8.10 -12.38
C ALA A 25 46.22 -6.66 -12.01
N ALA A 26 45.23 -6.10 -12.69
CA ALA A 26 44.52 -4.91 -12.21
C ALA A 26 43.51 -5.37 -11.16
N LEU A 27 43.70 -4.96 -9.90
CA LEU A 27 42.64 -5.01 -8.90
C LEU A 27 41.51 -4.05 -9.35
N GLN A 28 40.47 -4.60 -9.97
CA GLN A 28 39.16 -3.97 -9.99
C GLN A 28 38.55 -4.17 -8.61
N ALA A 29 38.61 -3.14 -7.77
CA ALA A 29 37.69 -3.02 -6.65
C ALA A 29 36.28 -2.90 -7.24
N THR A 30 35.53 -3.98 -7.21
CA THR A 30 34.09 -3.96 -7.45
C THR A 30 33.48 -3.05 -6.39
N ALA A 31 33.08 -1.84 -6.79
CA ALA A 31 32.17 -1.03 -5.99
C ALA A 31 30.96 -1.91 -5.69
N GLY A 32 30.78 -2.24 -4.41
CA GLY A 32 29.64 -3.03 -3.96
C GLY A 32 28.36 -2.42 -4.48
N ALA A 33 27.48 -3.27 -5.00
CA ALA A 33 26.10 -2.89 -5.24
C ALA A 33 25.58 -2.18 -3.98
N THR A 34 25.17 -0.93 -4.13
CA THR A 34 24.32 -0.26 -3.14
C THR A 34 23.14 -1.18 -2.85
N PRO A 35 22.78 -1.42 -1.58
CA PRO A 35 21.62 -2.25 -1.26
C PRO A 35 20.42 -1.70 -2.01
N ALA A 36 19.69 -2.57 -2.70
CA ALA A 36 18.37 -2.24 -3.21
C ALA A 36 17.56 -1.64 -2.06
N HIS A 37 17.00 -0.45 -2.24
CA HIS A 37 16.05 0.12 -1.30
C HIS A 37 14.96 -0.93 -1.05
N ALA A 38 14.81 -1.35 0.21
CA ALA A 38 13.78 -2.32 0.61
C ALA A 38 12.41 -1.81 0.14
N ALA A 39 11.67 -2.65 -0.60
CA ALA A 39 10.27 -2.39 -0.92
C ALA A 39 9.52 -2.08 0.38
N THR A 40 8.62 -1.09 0.37
CA THR A 40 7.78 -0.81 1.54
C THR A 40 7.02 -2.08 1.90
N THR A 41 7.34 -2.64 3.06
CA THR A 41 6.83 -3.92 3.51
C THR A 41 5.39 -3.76 4.00
N HIS A 42 4.45 -4.52 3.44
CA HIS A 42 3.08 -4.65 3.92
C HIS A 42 3.05 -5.45 5.22
N ARG A 43 2.53 -4.85 6.28
CA ARG A 43 2.53 -5.42 7.64
C ARG A 43 1.19 -6.06 7.91
N VAL A 44 1.16 -7.38 8.06
CA VAL A 44 -0.06 -8.15 8.30
C VAL A 44 0.00 -8.76 9.70
N LEU A 45 -1.05 -8.53 10.48
CA LEU A 45 -1.26 -9.13 11.77
C LEU A 45 -2.35 -10.20 11.66
N PHE A 46 -2.03 -11.44 12.02
CA PHE A 46 -3.01 -12.50 12.22
C PHE A 46 -3.39 -12.54 13.69
N ASP A 47 -4.67 -12.73 13.98
CA ASP A 47 -5.15 -12.95 15.33
C ASP A 47 -4.97 -14.41 15.77
N ASP A 48 -4.69 -14.57 17.05
CA ASP A 48 -4.58 -15.81 17.83
C ASP A 48 -4.93 -15.52 19.31
N GLY A 49 -5.51 -14.35 19.60
CA GLY A 49 -5.90 -13.91 20.93
C GLY A 49 -7.30 -14.34 21.32
N HIS A 50 -8.09 -14.89 20.38
CA HIS A 50 -9.52 -15.13 20.50
C HIS A 50 -9.87 -16.58 20.15
N ALA A 51 -9.04 -17.51 20.62
CA ALA A 51 -9.26 -18.96 20.58
C ALA A 51 -9.22 -19.61 19.18
N GLU A 52 -8.38 -19.09 18.29
CA GLU A 52 -8.09 -19.58 16.93
C GLU A 52 -7.49 -21.01 16.90
N GLU A 53 -6.96 -21.49 18.02
CA GLU A 53 -6.44 -22.85 18.21
C GLU A 53 -7.39 -23.74 19.03
N ALA A 54 -8.63 -23.32 19.26
CA ALA A 54 -9.55 -24.09 20.10
C ALA A 54 -10.10 -25.34 19.41
N GLY A 55 -10.34 -26.38 20.21
CA GLY A 55 -10.89 -27.65 19.76
C GLY A 55 -9.96 -28.32 18.76
N ASN A 56 -10.33 -28.26 17.48
CA ASN A 56 -9.61 -28.87 16.37
C ASN A 56 -9.13 -27.83 15.34
N ALA A 57 -9.29 -26.54 15.65
CA ALA A 57 -8.79 -25.43 14.85
C ALA A 57 -7.29 -25.20 15.10
N ASP A 58 -6.63 -24.56 14.15
CA ASP A 58 -5.22 -24.17 14.23
C ASP A 58 -4.94 -22.98 13.32
N TRP A 59 -5.75 -21.92 13.45
CA TRP A 59 -5.78 -20.80 12.51
C TRP A 59 -4.62 -19.81 12.67
N ILE A 60 -3.40 -20.35 12.70
CA ILE A 60 -2.16 -19.62 12.85
C ILE A 60 -1.25 -19.88 11.64
N ILE A 61 -0.40 -18.89 11.32
CA ILE A 61 0.59 -19.00 10.25
C ILE A 61 1.89 -19.68 10.71
N SER A 62 2.12 -19.76 12.02
CA SER A 62 3.30 -20.40 12.63
C SER A 62 3.08 -20.58 14.13
N THR A 63 3.61 -21.68 14.67
CA THR A 63 3.76 -21.90 16.11
C THR A 63 4.77 -20.94 16.76
N SER A 64 5.62 -20.27 15.98
CA SER A 64 6.48 -19.20 16.49
C SER A 64 5.74 -17.87 16.46
N LYS A 65 5.37 -17.40 17.65
CA LYS A 65 4.58 -16.18 17.87
C LYS A 65 5.36 -15.21 18.77
N PRO A 66 5.28 -13.88 18.54
CA PRO A 66 4.50 -13.23 17.48
C PRO A 66 5.19 -13.24 16.12
N ASP A 67 6.47 -13.62 16.01
CA ASP A 67 7.24 -13.57 14.76
C ASP A 67 7.45 -14.98 14.18
N PRO A 68 6.82 -15.31 13.04
CA PRO A 68 6.92 -16.65 12.44
C PRO A 68 8.33 -16.99 11.95
N LEU A 69 9.19 -15.97 11.73
CA LEU A 69 10.59 -16.19 11.34
C LEU A 69 11.44 -16.84 12.44
N GLY A 70 10.91 -16.94 13.66
CA GLY A 70 11.52 -17.73 14.74
C GLY A 70 11.45 -19.23 14.49
N GLN A 71 10.51 -19.73 13.67
CA GLN A 71 10.44 -21.14 13.29
C GLN A 71 11.40 -21.45 12.12
N ASP A 72 11.30 -20.67 11.06
CA ASP A 72 12.27 -20.65 9.95
C ASP A 72 12.42 -19.22 9.44
N SER A 73 13.65 -18.71 9.42
CA SER A 73 13.98 -17.34 9.03
C SER A 73 13.95 -17.08 7.51
N THR A 74 13.87 -18.13 6.70
CA THR A 74 13.89 -18.09 5.24
C THR A 74 12.94 -19.14 4.64
N PRO A 75 11.63 -19.09 4.98
CA PRO A 75 10.70 -20.13 4.56
C PRO A 75 10.55 -20.12 3.03
N SER A 76 10.49 -21.31 2.46
CA SER A 76 10.47 -21.56 1.02
C SER A 76 9.43 -22.62 0.63
N ALA A 77 9.12 -23.54 1.53
CA ALA A 77 8.03 -24.51 1.47
C ALA A 77 6.98 -24.19 2.54
N GLU A 78 5.74 -24.55 2.26
CA GLU A 78 4.57 -24.32 3.12
C GLU A 78 4.76 -24.97 4.50
N THR A 79 5.46 -26.12 4.54
CA THR A 79 5.78 -26.87 5.76
C THR A 79 6.99 -26.34 6.54
N ASP A 80 7.64 -25.27 6.09
CA ASP A 80 8.75 -24.64 6.84
C ASP A 80 8.22 -23.95 8.11
N TRP A 81 6.93 -23.58 8.10
CA TRP A 81 6.17 -23.20 9.28
C TRP A 81 5.13 -24.27 9.64
N THR A 82 4.58 -24.19 10.85
CA THR A 82 3.54 -25.09 11.36
C THR A 82 2.39 -24.28 11.89
N GLY A 83 1.19 -24.58 11.42
CA GLY A 83 -0.02 -23.80 11.67
C GLY A 83 -0.89 -23.89 10.43
N ALA A 84 -2.19 -24.16 10.55
CA ALA A 84 -3.03 -24.50 9.40
C ALA A 84 -3.19 -23.37 8.35
N LEU A 85 -2.53 -22.23 8.53
CA LEU A 85 -2.45 -21.13 7.57
C LEU A 85 -1.01 -20.89 7.05
N SER A 86 -0.05 -21.82 7.26
CA SER A 86 1.37 -21.59 6.95
C SER A 86 1.60 -21.27 5.47
N SER A 87 0.89 -21.90 4.56
CA SER A 87 0.92 -21.66 3.11
C SER A 87 0.59 -20.21 2.77
N TRP A 88 -0.37 -19.61 3.47
CA TRP A 88 -0.70 -18.20 3.32
C TRP A 88 0.48 -17.33 3.77
N GLY A 89 1.01 -17.60 4.97
CA GLY A 89 2.13 -16.85 5.53
C GLY A 89 3.39 -16.97 4.67
N VAL A 90 3.79 -18.18 4.31
CA VAL A 90 4.97 -18.49 3.50
C VAL A 90 4.83 -17.87 2.10
N ALA A 91 3.66 -17.95 1.47
CA ALA A 91 3.44 -17.33 0.16
C ALA A 91 3.64 -15.80 0.19
N LEU A 92 3.14 -15.13 1.23
CA LEU A 92 3.38 -13.69 1.42
C LEU A 92 4.85 -13.40 1.72
N GLN A 93 5.47 -14.15 2.62
CA GLN A 93 6.87 -13.98 3.03
C GLN A 93 7.84 -14.13 1.85
N LYS A 94 7.61 -15.12 0.97
CA LYS A 94 8.43 -15.39 -0.23
C LYS A 94 8.46 -14.24 -1.23
N THR A 95 7.46 -13.36 -1.22
CA THR A 95 7.47 -12.18 -2.09
C THR A 95 8.55 -11.16 -1.68
N GLY A 96 8.98 -11.18 -0.41
CA GLY A 96 9.84 -10.14 0.17
C GLY A 96 9.13 -8.80 0.43
N SER A 97 7.83 -8.71 0.13
CA SER A 97 7.03 -7.48 0.25
C SER A 97 6.15 -7.46 1.51
N TYR A 98 6.13 -8.53 2.31
CA TYR A 98 5.28 -8.63 3.51
C TYR A 98 6.12 -8.92 4.76
N SER A 99 5.64 -8.41 5.88
CA SER A 99 6.09 -8.80 7.22
C SER A 99 4.87 -9.24 8.00
N LEU A 100 4.97 -10.40 8.63
CA LEU A 100 3.84 -11.06 9.26
C LEU A 100 4.08 -11.14 10.76
N LYS A 101 3.02 -10.97 11.54
CA LYS A 101 3.03 -11.28 12.97
C LYS A 101 1.72 -11.93 13.39
N THR A 102 1.75 -12.55 14.56
CA THR A 102 0.57 -13.11 15.23
C THR A 102 0.34 -12.40 16.58
N ALA A 103 -0.87 -11.92 16.81
CA ALA A 103 -1.29 -11.38 18.11
C ALA A 103 -1.83 -12.50 19.00
N THR A 104 -1.24 -12.71 20.18
CA THR A 104 -1.65 -13.76 21.14
C THR A 104 -2.39 -13.18 22.35
N GLY A 105 -3.03 -12.03 22.18
CA GLY A 105 -3.62 -11.24 23.27
C GLY A 105 -4.34 -10.02 22.73
N ALA A 106 -4.72 -9.11 23.63
CA ALA A 106 -5.69 -8.08 23.30
C ALA A 106 -5.30 -7.19 22.10
N LEU A 107 -6.27 -6.95 21.22
CA LEU A 107 -6.12 -6.07 20.07
C LEU A 107 -6.24 -4.60 20.49
N THR A 108 -5.15 -3.86 20.34
CA THR A 108 -5.07 -2.42 20.71
C THR A 108 -4.79 -1.55 19.49
N TYR A 109 -5.14 -0.26 19.56
CA TYR A 109 -4.83 0.72 18.51
C TYR A 109 -4.36 2.04 19.11
N GLY A 110 -3.18 2.50 18.69
CA GLY A 110 -2.55 3.73 19.17
C GLY A 110 -1.77 3.56 20.47
N GLY A 111 -1.53 2.32 20.90
CA GLY A 111 -0.72 1.95 22.05
C GLY A 111 0.75 1.69 21.70
N SER A 112 1.49 1.09 22.64
CA SER A 112 2.92 0.78 22.50
C SER A 112 3.23 -0.71 22.32
N SER A 113 2.21 -1.57 22.24
CA SER A 113 2.40 -3.00 22.01
C SER A 113 3.07 -3.25 20.65
N SER A 114 3.94 -4.26 20.57
CA SER A 114 4.57 -4.66 19.30
C SER A 114 3.59 -5.28 18.30
N THR A 115 2.40 -5.65 18.77
CA THR A 115 1.24 -6.12 18.00
C THR A 115 0.09 -5.10 18.00
N ASP A 116 0.34 -3.85 18.44
CA ASP A 116 -0.66 -2.78 18.31
C ASP A 116 -1.00 -2.53 16.84
N LEU A 117 -2.29 -2.41 16.52
CA LEU A 117 -2.80 -2.28 15.16
C LEU A 117 -2.26 -1.06 14.41
N SER A 118 -1.80 -0.01 15.10
CA SER A 118 -1.14 1.13 14.45
C SER A 118 0.20 0.78 13.77
N ASN A 119 0.77 -0.38 14.10
CA ASN A 119 1.99 -0.90 13.48
C ASN A 119 1.71 -1.77 12.25
N PHE A 120 0.45 -1.97 11.84
CA PHE A 120 0.08 -2.87 10.76
C PHE A 120 -0.76 -2.17 9.70
N ASP A 121 -0.81 -2.78 8.52
CA ASP A 121 -1.62 -2.34 7.39
C ASP A 121 -2.87 -3.22 7.25
N THR A 122 -2.82 -4.47 7.75
CA THR A 122 -3.94 -5.41 7.70
C THR A 122 -4.03 -6.23 8.98
N LEU A 123 -5.26 -6.41 9.47
CA LEU A 123 -5.64 -7.37 10.50
C LEU A 123 -6.44 -8.51 9.85
N VAL A 124 -6.05 -9.75 10.12
CA VAL A 124 -6.78 -10.96 9.74
C VAL A 124 -7.37 -11.58 11.01
N LEU A 125 -8.68 -11.79 11.02
CA LEU A 125 -9.45 -12.44 12.08
C LEU A 125 -9.95 -13.80 11.57
N PRO A 126 -9.19 -14.89 11.74
CA PRO A 126 -9.57 -16.18 11.21
C PRO A 126 -10.45 -16.96 12.21
N GLU A 127 -11.77 -16.94 12.01
CA GLU A 127 -12.75 -17.67 12.84
C GLU A 127 -12.56 -17.42 14.35
N PRO A 128 -12.73 -16.17 14.83
CA PRO A 128 -12.62 -15.89 16.26
C PRO A 128 -13.69 -16.70 17.02
N ASN A 129 -13.28 -17.26 18.15
CA ASN A 129 -14.08 -18.12 19.03
C ASN A 129 -14.25 -17.52 20.44
N THR A 130 -13.85 -16.26 20.64
CA THR A 130 -14.12 -15.52 21.88
C THR A 130 -14.56 -14.12 21.53
N LEU A 131 -15.58 -13.61 22.24
CA LEU A 131 -16.05 -12.24 22.04
C LEU A 131 -14.95 -11.19 22.27
N PHE A 132 -14.86 -10.24 21.35
CA PHE A 132 -14.04 -9.06 21.53
C PHE A 132 -14.59 -8.19 22.67
N THR A 133 -13.70 -7.68 23.52
CA THR A 133 -14.07 -6.68 24.52
C THR A 133 -14.48 -5.36 23.85
N THR A 134 -15.22 -4.50 24.55
CA THR A 134 -15.56 -3.15 24.06
C THR A 134 -14.32 -2.35 23.62
N ALA A 135 -13.19 -2.52 24.31
CA ALA A 135 -11.95 -1.85 23.96
C ALA A 135 -11.36 -2.36 22.64
N GLU A 136 -11.40 -3.67 22.40
CA GLU A 136 -10.92 -4.30 21.17
C GLU A 136 -11.82 -3.96 19.98
N LYS A 137 -13.15 -4.04 20.15
CA LYS A 137 -14.09 -3.57 19.12
C LYS A 137 -13.79 -2.12 18.74
N THR A 138 -13.55 -1.25 19.72
CA THR A 138 -13.15 0.15 19.47
C THR A 138 -11.83 0.25 18.70
N ALA A 139 -10.82 -0.54 19.09
CA ALA A 139 -9.51 -0.56 18.44
C ALA A 139 -9.60 -1.02 16.98
N ILE A 140 -10.26 -2.15 16.71
CA ILE A 140 -10.47 -2.70 15.36
C ILE A 140 -11.22 -1.68 14.49
N MET A 141 -12.34 -1.16 14.97
CA MET A 141 -13.15 -0.23 14.19
C MET A 141 -12.42 1.09 13.92
N THR A 142 -11.63 1.59 14.90
CA THR A 142 -10.81 2.79 14.72
C THR A 142 -9.65 2.57 13.76
N PHE A 143 -9.03 1.39 13.80
CA PHE A 143 -7.99 0.98 12.86
C PHE A 143 -8.51 1.00 11.41
N VAL A 144 -9.65 0.34 11.15
CA VAL A 144 -10.27 0.34 9.82
C VAL A 144 -10.66 1.74 9.38
N LYS A 145 -11.36 2.49 10.24
CA LYS A 145 -11.77 3.88 9.93
C LYS A 145 -10.61 4.75 9.45
N ASN A 146 -9.42 4.53 10.00
CA ASN A 146 -8.20 5.30 9.72
C ASN A 146 -7.31 4.73 8.61
N GLY A 147 -7.81 3.76 7.82
CA GLY A 147 -7.08 3.25 6.64
C GLY A 147 -6.60 1.81 6.76
N GLY A 148 -6.79 1.15 7.90
CA GLY A 148 -6.45 -0.26 8.08
C GLY A 148 -7.32 -1.19 7.22
N GLY A 149 -6.73 -2.30 6.79
CA GLY A 149 -7.44 -3.41 6.17
C GLY A 149 -7.93 -4.42 7.22
N LEU A 150 -9.20 -4.82 7.15
CA LEU A 150 -9.77 -5.89 7.99
C LEU A 150 -10.21 -7.07 7.13
N PHE A 151 -9.63 -8.24 7.39
CA PHE A 151 -10.05 -9.51 6.80
C PHE A 151 -10.79 -10.33 7.86
N MET A 152 -12.09 -10.47 7.72
CA MET A 152 -12.90 -11.35 8.57
C MET A 152 -13.10 -12.69 7.87
N ILE A 153 -12.69 -13.78 8.51
CA ILE A 153 -13.11 -15.12 8.10
C ILE A 153 -14.05 -15.65 9.18
N SER A 154 -15.23 -16.07 8.77
CA SER A 154 -16.21 -16.73 9.63
C SER A 154 -16.38 -18.17 9.15
N ASP A 155 -16.89 -19.04 10.01
CA ASP A 155 -17.27 -20.40 9.64
C ASP A 155 -18.80 -20.51 9.57
N HIS A 156 -19.42 -21.35 10.40
CA HIS A 156 -20.88 -21.49 10.44
C HIS A 156 -21.47 -21.28 11.83
N THR A 157 -22.79 -21.15 11.87
CA THR A 157 -23.52 -21.23 13.14
C THR A 157 -23.30 -22.59 13.80
N GLY A 158 -22.87 -22.56 15.06
CA GLY A 158 -22.50 -23.74 15.84
C GLY A 158 -21.02 -24.11 15.76
N ALA A 159 -20.18 -23.31 15.09
CA ALA A 159 -18.72 -23.46 15.11
C ALA A 159 -18.08 -22.90 16.41
N ASP A 160 -18.72 -23.13 17.55
CA ASP A 160 -18.19 -22.80 18.88
C ASP A 160 -17.17 -23.87 19.29
N ARG A 161 -15.89 -23.61 18.99
CA ARG A 161 -14.78 -24.54 19.18
C ARG A 161 -14.31 -24.61 20.63
N ASN A 162 -14.56 -23.56 21.43
CA ASN A 162 -14.11 -23.48 22.83
C ASN A 162 -15.24 -23.75 23.85
N ASN A 163 -16.48 -23.90 23.38
CA ASN A 163 -17.70 -24.10 24.16
C ASN A 163 -18.01 -22.95 25.13
N ASP A 164 -17.70 -21.70 24.75
CA ASP A 164 -18.03 -20.51 25.55
C ASP A 164 -19.43 -19.94 25.28
N GLY A 165 -20.12 -20.50 24.28
CA GLY A 165 -21.48 -20.15 23.90
C GLY A 165 -21.57 -19.16 22.73
N TYR A 166 -20.45 -18.80 22.11
CA TYR A 166 -20.40 -17.92 20.94
C TYR A 166 -19.62 -18.54 19.79
N ASP A 167 -20.15 -18.44 18.58
CA ASP A 167 -19.43 -18.80 17.36
C ASP A 167 -18.96 -17.57 16.56
N ALA A 168 -18.12 -17.79 15.55
CA ALA A 168 -17.58 -16.72 14.73
C ALA A 168 -18.65 -15.90 13.99
N VAL A 169 -19.84 -16.47 13.71
CA VAL A 169 -20.95 -15.73 13.09
C VAL A 169 -21.51 -14.72 14.08
N GLU A 170 -21.70 -15.12 15.34
CA GLU A 170 -22.17 -14.25 16.41
C GLU A 170 -21.12 -13.17 16.77
N ILE A 171 -19.85 -13.57 16.92
CA ILE A 171 -18.76 -12.66 17.33
C ILE A 171 -18.51 -11.56 16.28
N LEU A 172 -18.48 -11.92 14.99
CA LEU A 172 -18.24 -10.93 13.94
C LEU A 172 -19.47 -10.04 13.68
N ASN A 173 -20.69 -10.55 13.82
CA ASN A 173 -21.89 -9.70 13.82
C ASN A 173 -21.93 -8.76 15.03
N ASP A 174 -21.51 -9.21 16.21
CA ASP A 174 -21.38 -8.39 17.42
C ASP A 174 -20.37 -7.24 17.21
N LEU A 175 -19.20 -7.51 16.61
CA LEU A 175 -18.24 -6.47 16.21
C LEU A 175 -18.89 -5.39 15.33
N MET A 176 -19.70 -5.80 14.34
CA MET A 176 -20.31 -4.87 13.38
C MET A 176 -21.51 -4.12 13.95
N THR A 177 -22.22 -4.66 14.93
CA THR A 177 -23.51 -4.10 15.41
C THR A 177 -23.46 -3.51 16.82
N ASP A 178 -22.54 -3.96 17.68
CA ASP A 178 -22.36 -3.49 19.05
C ASP A 178 -20.93 -2.96 19.28
N ASN A 179 -20.58 -1.87 18.59
CA ASN A 179 -19.33 -1.14 18.82
C ASN A 179 -19.57 0.36 19.03
N SER A 180 -18.63 1.05 19.67
CA SER A 180 -18.77 2.47 20.01
C SER A 180 -18.27 3.45 18.93
N VAL A 181 -17.82 2.97 17.78
CA VAL A 181 -17.30 3.81 16.69
C VAL A 181 -18.40 4.11 15.67
N ASP A 182 -19.13 3.08 15.25
CA ASP A 182 -20.31 3.16 14.39
C ASP A 182 -21.12 1.86 14.51
N SER A 183 -22.31 1.95 15.11
CA SER A 183 -23.22 0.82 15.33
C SER A 183 -24.38 0.78 14.32
N THR A 184 -24.23 1.42 13.16
CA THR A 184 -25.28 1.52 12.12
C THR A 184 -25.08 0.57 10.94
N ASP A 185 -24.43 -0.58 11.16
CA ASP A 185 -23.94 -1.48 10.09
C ASP A 185 -22.90 -0.79 9.19
N PRO A 186 -21.73 -0.44 9.74
CA PRO A 186 -20.74 0.40 9.07
C PRO A 186 -20.13 -0.22 7.82
N PHE A 187 -20.23 -1.54 7.67
CA PHE A 187 -19.69 -2.27 6.52
C PHE A 187 -20.76 -2.63 5.48
N GLY A 188 -22.05 -2.45 5.80
CA GLY A 188 -23.17 -2.69 4.91
C GLY A 188 -23.46 -4.17 4.67
N PHE A 189 -23.25 -5.04 5.67
CA PHE A 189 -23.66 -6.44 5.57
C PHE A 189 -23.85 -7.08 6.95
N SER A 190 -24.61 -8.17 6.97
CA SER A 190 -24.68 -9.08 8.12
C SER A 190 -24.30 -10.49 7.69
N ILE A 191 -23.62 -11.22 8.58
CA ILE A 191 -23.30 -12.62 8.35
C ILE A 191 -24.56 -13.44 8.65
N ASP A 192 -24.92 -14.31 7.71
CA ASP A 192 -26.10 -15.15 7.84
C ASP A 192 -25.86 -16.25 8.89
N SER A 193 -26.88 -16.59 9.67
CA SER A 193 -26.82 -17.73 10.59
C SER A 193 -27.14 -19.02 9.83
N LEU A 194 -26.13 -19.60 9.18
CA LEU A 194 -26.23 -20.79 8.34
C LEU A 194 -25.10 -21.78 8.66
N SER A 195 -25.32 -23.04 8.28
CA SER A 195 -24.30 -24.09 8.18
C SER A 195 -24.53 -24.84 6.87
N ILE A 196 -23.83 -24.39 5.82
CA ILE A 196 -23.93 -24.91 4.46
C ILE A 196 -22.91 -26.04 4.34
N SER A 197 -23.37 -27.28 4.22
CA SER A 197 -22.47 -28.44 4.27
C SER A 197 -21.42 -28.47 3.15
N SER A 198 -21.79 -28.12 1.92
CA SER A 198 -20.84 -28.03 0.82
C SER A 198 -21.37 -27.22 -0.36
N ASP A 199 -20.49 -26.45 -1.00
CA ASP A 199 -20.74 -25.75 -2.27
C ASP A 199 -19.41 -25.30 -2.90
N TYR A 200 -19.46 -24.82 -4.15
CA TYR A 200 -18.35 -24.10 -4.80
C TYR A 200 -18.79 -22.71 -5.25
N PRO A 201 -18.80 -21.71 -4.35
CA PRO A 201 -19.15 -20.34 -4.67
C PRO A 201 -18.34 -19.81 -5.85
N SER A 202 -19.01 -19.21 -6.81
CA SER A 202 -18.40 -18.76 -8.06
C SER A 202 -18.19 -17.24 -8.05
N ALA A 203 -17.06 -16.81 -8.59
CA ALA A 203 -16.74 -15.41 -8.75
C ALA A 203 -17.70 -14.74 -9.73
N ILE A 204 -18.06 -13.49 -9.46
CA ILE A 204 -18.76 -12.64 -10.41
C ILE A 204 -17.89 -12.34 -11.63
N SER A 205 -18.53 -11.94 -12.73
CA SER A 205 -17.81 -11.46 -13.92
C SER A 205 -17.43 -9.99 -13.77
N ASP A 206 -16.29 -9.71 -13.13
CA ASP A 206 -15.70 -8.38 -13.06
C ASP A 206 -14.18 -8.45 -13.30
N SER A 207 -13.79 -8.25 -14.56
CA SER A 207 -12.38 -8.33 -14.98
C SER A 207 -11.48 -7.25 -14.40
N THR A 208 -12.06 -6.24 -13.74
CA THR A 208 -11.31 -5.10 -13.19
C THR A 208 -11.13 -5.19 -11.69
N ASP A 209 -11.78 -6.15 -11.03
CA ASP A 209 -11.72 -6.30 -9.59
C ASP A 209 -10.34 -6.80 -9.13
N PRO A 210 -9.63 -6.05 -8.28
CA PRO A 210 -8.26 -6.39 -7.87
C PRO A 210 -8.19 -7.62 -6.95
N VAL A 211 -9.28 -8.00 -6.29
CA VAL A 211 -9.33 -9.25 -5.51
C VAL A 211 -9.50 -10.44 -6.46
N LEU A 212 -10.32 -10.30 -7.49
CA LEU A 212 -10.54 -11.38 -8.47
C LEU A 212 -9.36 -11.56 -9.46
N HIS A 213 -8.60 -10.50 -9.73
CA HIS A 213 -7.55 -10.48 -10.76
C HIS A 213 -6.22 -9.88 -10.27
N GLY A 214 -5.91 -10.07 -8.99
CA GLY A 214 -4.67 -9.58 -8.38
C GLY A 214 -3.42 -10.35 -8.82
N SER A 215 -2.27 -9.91 -8.31
CA SER A 215 -0.96 -10.44 -8.70
C SER A 215 -0.73 -11.90 -8.33
N PHE A 216 -1.53 -12.47 -7.43
CA PHE A 216 -1.43 -13.86 -6.98
C PHE A 216 -2.26 -14.84 -7.81
N GLY A 217 -2.94 -14.34 -8.85
CA GLY A 217 -3.67 -15.17 -9.80
C GLY A 217 -5.12 -14.75 -9.97
N THR A 218 -5.83 -15.44 -10.85
CA THR A 218 -7.26 -15.22 -11.07
C THR A 218 -8.08 -16.06 -10.11
N VAL A 219 -9.04 -15.43 -9.44
CA VAL A 219 -10.03 -16.11 -8.62
C VAL A 219 -11.24 -16.44 -9.49
N SER A 220 -11.59 -17.72 -9.55
CA SER A 220 -12.79 -18.19 -10.25
C SER A 220 -13.83 -18.79 -9.30
N LYS A 221 -13.37 -19.44 -8.24
CA LYS A 221 -14.21 -20.17 -7.29
C LYS A 221 -13.57 -20.20 -5.91
N SER A 222 -14.40 -20.44 -4.92
CA SER A 222 -13.97 -20.88 -3.61
C SER A 222 -14.75 -22.12 -3.19
N LEU A 223 -14.49 -22.63 -1.99
CA LEU A 223 -15.09 -23.83 -1.43
C LEU A 223 -15.92 -23.45 -0.20
N ILE A 224 -17.05 -24.12 -0.04
CA ILE A 224 -17.75 -24.24 1.24
C ILE A 224 -17.62 -25.69 1.69
N ALA A 225 -17.21 -25.92 2.93
CA ALA A 225 -17.12 -27.19 3.60
C ALA A 225 -17.62 -27.07 5.05
N SER A 226 -18.90 -26.69 5.20
CA SER A 226 -19.57 -26.29 6.44
C SER A 226 -19.56 -24.79 6.73
N GLY A 227 -19.40 -23.88 5.77
CA GLY A 227 -19.44 -22.43 6.03
C GLY A 227 -20.84 -21.76 6.06
N THR A 228 -20.82 -20.43 5.96
CA THR A 228 -21.96 -19.52 5.88
C THR A 228 -21.88 -18.56 4.68
N THR A 229 -22.82 -17.62 4.58
CA THR A 229 -22.79 -16.48 3.65
C THR A 229 -23.11 -15.18 4.38
N ALA A 230 -23.14 -14.07 3.65
CA ALA A 230 -23.61 -12.79 4.13
C ALA A 230 -24.75 -12.24 3.27
N THR A 231 -25.58 -11.41 3.92
CA THR A 231 -26.59 -10.56 3.29
C THR A 231 -26.07 -9.13 3.22
N LEU A 232 -25.98 -8.59 2.00
CA LEU A 232 -25.50 -7.25 1.72
C LEU A 232 -26.62 -6.21 1.91
N LYS A 233 -26.25 -5.07 2.46
CA LYS A 233 -27.11 -3.91 2.74
C LYS A 233 -26.48 -2.64 2.16
N PRO A 234 -26.48 -2.48 0.82
CA PRO A 234 -25.88 -1.31 0.17
C PRO A 234 -26.57 0.03 0.51
N ALA A 235 -27.75 -0.02 1.13
CA ALA A 235 -28.41 1.16 1.69
C ALA A 235 -27.68 1.71 2.92
N ASP A 236 -27.05 0.85 3.70
CA ASP A 236 -26.29 1.21 4.90
C ASP A 236 -24.86 1.60 4.50
N ASN A 237 -24.24 0.85 3.57
CA ASN A 237 -22.97 1.22 2.96
C ASN A 237 -22.89 0.80 1.48
N SER A 238 -22.94 1.79 0.58
CA SER A 238 -22.90 1.56 -0.87
C SER A 238 -21.60 0.96 -1.42
N ALA A 239 -20.53 0.91 -0.61
CA ALA A 239 -19.27 0.30 -1.01
C ALA A 239 -19.26 -1.24 -0.88
N VAL A 240 -20.26 -1.82 -0.19
CA VAL A 240 -20.35 -3.26 -0.05
C VAL A 240 -20.61 -3.93 -1.40
N LYS A 241 -19.84 -4.98 -1.69
CA LYS A 241 -19.88 -5.70 -2.97
C LYS A 241 -19.56 -7.17 -2.73
N GLY A 242 -20.49 -8.06 -3.08
CA GLY A 242 -20.23 -9.49 -3.13
C GLY A 242 -19.40 -9.84 -4.36
N LEU A 243 -18.37 -10.67 -4.16
CA LEU A 243 -17.45 -11.09 -5.22
C LEU A 243 -17.59 -12.57 -5.56
N LEU A 244 -17.88 -13.43 -4.58
CA LEU A 244 -18.19 -14.83 -4.80
C LEU A 244 -19.54 -15.15 -4.18
N TYR A 245 -20.39 -15.87 -4.92
CA TYR A 245 -21.73 -16.23 -4.46
C TYR A 245 -21.92 -17.75 -4.48
N ARG A 246 -22.63 -18.25 -3.48
CA ARG A 246 -23.10 -19.64 -3.45
C ARG A 246 -23.92 -19.97 -4.70
N THR A 247 -23.94 -21.24 -5.08
CA THR A 247 -24.64 -21.73 -6.27
C THR A 247 -26.11 -21.30 -6.25
N GLY A 248 -26.54 -20.63 -7.32
CA GLY A 248 -27.92 -20.13 -7.49
C GLY A 248 -28.21 -18.76 -6.88
N TYR A 249 -27.20 -18.07 -6.34
CA TYR A 249 -27.34 -16.74 -5.72
C TYR A 249 -26.56 -15.66 -6.46
N SER A 250 -27.00 -14.42 -6.31
CA SER A 250 -26.34 -13.19 -6.80
C SER A 250 -27.00 -11.98 -6.14
N GLY A 251 -26.42 -10.79 -6.30
CA GLY A 251 -26.98 -9.55 -5.76
C GLY A 251 -26.73 -9.43 -4.25
N ASN A 252 -27.78 -9.27 -3.45
CA ASN A 252 -27.62 -8.91 -2.04
C ASN A 252 -27.66 -10.09 -1.07
N THR A 253 -27.85 -11.33 -1.52
CA THR A 253 -27.93 -12.50 -0.63
C THR A 253 -27.02 -13.62 -1.12
N GLY A 254 -26.57 -14.46 -0.18
CA GLY A 254 -25.72 -15.61 -0.51
C GLY A 254 -24.31 -15.21 -0.94
N ALA A 255 -23.84 -14.01 -0.56
CA ALA A 255 -22.48 -13.59 -0.81
C ALA A 255 -21.55 -14.40 0.11
N PHE A 256 -20.73 -15.24 -0.48
CA PHE A 256 -19.77 -16.06 0.25
C PHE A 256 -18.46 -15.31 0.54
N PHE A 257 -18.04 -14.50 -0.43
CA PHE A 257 -16.94 -13.56 -0.28
C PHE A 257 -17.40 -12.18 -0.70
N LEU A 258 -17.04 -11.16 0.07
CA LEU A 258 -17.39 -9.76 -0.24
C LEU A 258 -16.27 -8.81 0.19
N THR A 259 -16.35 -7.60 -0.35
CA THR A 259 -15.53 -6.46 0.07
C THR A 259 -16.41 -5.27 0.45
N SER A 260 -15.90 -4.38 1.30
CA SER A 260 -16.51 -3.10 1.64
C SER A 260 -15.43 -2.09 2.04
N THR A 261 -15.82 -0.86 2.38
CA THR A 261 -14.91 0.17 2.90
C THR A 261 -15.55 0.88 4.09
N PHE A 262 -14.74 1.31 5.05
CA PHE A 262 -15.21 2.11 6.18
C PHE A 262 -14.18 3.17 6.55
N GLY A 263 -14.61 4.44 6.58
CA GLY A 263 -13.68 5.56 6.63
C GLY A 263 -12.72 5.51 5.44
N SER A 264 -11.41 5.46 5.72
CA SER A 264 -10.38 5.28 4.68
C SER A 264 -9.92 3.83 4.50
N GLY A 265 -10.42 2.91 5.32
CA GLY A 265 -9.99 1.51 5.32
C GLY A 265 -10.81 0.60 4.42
N ARG A 266 -10.36 -0.64 4.34
CA ARG A 266 -10.89 -1.69 3.47
C ARG A 266 -11.30 -2.89 4.31
N VAL A 267 -12.38 -3.55 3.90
CA VAL A 267 -12.95 -4.70 4.61
C VAL A 267 -13.16 -5.82 3.61
N ALA A 268 -12.78 -7.04 3.98
CA ALA A 268 -13.14 -8.25 3.27
C ALA A 268 -13.76 -9.25 4.25
N PHE A 269 -14.73 -10.01 3.77
CA PHE A 269 -15.35 -11.11 4.50
C PHE A 269 -15.31 -12.39 3.66
N TRP A 270 -15.02 -13.52 4.32
CA TRP A 270 -15.06 -14.86 3.75
C TRP A 270 -15.83 -15.78 4.69
N GLY A 271 -16.89 -16.41 4.18
CA GLY A 271 -17.82 -17.19 4.98
C GLY A 271 -17.42 -18.64 5.30
N ASP A 272 -16.15 -19.04 5.20
CA ASP A 272 -15.70 -20.36 5.66
C ASP A 272 -14.21 -20.31 6.03
N SER A 273 -13.81 -21.04 7.07
CA SER A 273 -12.40 -21.21 7.46
C SER A 273 -11.72 -22.42 6.79
N SER A 274 -12.48 -23.41 6.34
CA SER A 274 -11.95 -24.58 5.62
C SER A 274 -11.15 -24.21 4.35
N PRO A 275 -11.52 -23.19 3.55
CA PRO A 275 -10.75 -22.76 2.38
C PRO A 275 -9.36 -22.19 2.69
N ILE A 276 -9.14 -21.68 3.91
CA ILE A 276 -7.85 -21.09 4.31
C ILE A 276 -6.96 -22.10 5.04
N ASP A 277 -7.51 -23.24 5.46
CA ASP A 277 -6.77 -24.38 6.00
C ASP A 277 -5.97 -25.08 4.89
N ASP A 278 -4.70 -25.35 5.17
CA ASP A 278 -3.73 -25.92 4.24
C ASP A 278 -3.13 -27.26 4.69
N GLY A 279 -3.64 -27.81 5.79
CA GLY A 279 -3.17 -29.08 6.37
C GLY A 279 -1.78 -29.04 7.01
N THR A 280 -1.14 -27.88 7.16
CA THR A 280 0.20 -27.72 7.78
C THR A 280 0.16 -27.51 9.30
N GLY A 281 -1.01 -27.68 9.91
CA GLY A 281 -1.19 -27.43 11.33
C GLY A 281 -0.57 -28.48 12.26
N GLN A 282 -0.71 -28.21 13.56
CA GLN A 282 -0.10 -28.94 14.65
C GLN A 282 -0.60 -30.40 14.71
N SER A 283 0.26 -31.29 15.19
CA SER A 283 -0.06 -32.71 15.38
C SER A 283 -1.24 -32.88 16.35
N GLY A 284 -2.25 -33.65 15.93
CA GLY A 284 -3.45 -33.92 16.73
C GLY A 284 -4.70 -33.24 16.19
N ASN A 285 -4.52 -32.24 15.30
CA ASN A 285 -5.62 -31.58 14.61
C ASN A 285 -6.08 -32.40 13.40
N THR A 286 -7.38 -32.38 13.14
CA THR A 286 -8.07 -33.01 12.01
C THR A 286 -8.44 -31.91 11.03
N LEU A 287 -7.48 -31.54 10.20
CA LEU A 287 -7.58 -30.38 9.32
C LEU A 287 -8.23 -30.73 7.98
N TYR A 288 -8.71 -29.71 7.29
CA TYR A 288 -9.29 -29.79 5.95
C TYR A 288 -8.43 -28.97 4.99
N ASP A 289 -7.61 -29.59 4.14
CA ASP A 289 -6.80 -28.84 3.16
C ASP A 289 -7.68 -28.27 2.03
N GLY A 290 -8.33 -27.14 2.31
CA GLY A 290 -9.10 -26.37 1.35
C GLY A 290 -8.23 -25.41 0.55
N TRP A 291 -7.09 -24.99 1.08
CA TRP A 291 -6.14 -24.12 0.40
C TRP A 291 -5.73 -24.70 -0.97
N ASN A 292 -5.45 -26.00 -1.01
CA ASN A 292 -5.04 -26.73 -2.22
C ASN A 292 -6.22 -27.42 -2.96
N ASP A 293 -7.47 -27.07 -2.67
CA ASP A 293 -8.62 -27.67 -3.35
C ASP A 293 -8.59 -27.40 -4.86
N SER A 294 -8.51 -28.47 -5.66
CA SER A 294 -8.39 -28.40 -7.12
C SER A 294 -9.61 -27.85 -7.86
N GLY A 295 -10.77 -27.78 -7.20
CA GLY A 295 -12.01 -27.20 -7.72
C GLY A 295 -12.17 -25.71 -7.41
N ALA A 296 -11.28 -25.14 -6.60
CA ALA A 296 -11.30 -23.77 -6.15
C ALA A 296 -9.99 -23.01 -6.46
N THR A 297 -9.97 -21.73 -6.13
CA THR A 297 -8.82 -20.83 -6.28
C THR A 297 -8.54 -20.10 -4.96
N ASN A 298 -8.61 -20.83 -3.85
CA ASN A 298 -8.60 -20.29 -2.49
C ASN A 298 -7.30 -19.54 -2.16
N ALA A 299 -6.14 -20.10 -2.52
CA ALA A 299 -4.85 -19.42 -2.36
C ALA A 299 -4.82 -18.04 -3.05
N ALA A 300 -5.29 -17.94 -4.29
CA ALA A 300 -5.34 -16.67 -5.02
C ALA A 300 -6.32 -15.68 -4.35
N LEU A 301 -7.46 -16.15 -3.85
CA LEU A 301 -8.44 -15.32 -3.16
C LEU A 301 -7.88 -14.75 -1.85
N ALA A 302 -7.28 -15.59 -1.01
CA ALA A 302 -6.64 -15.18 0.24
C ALA A 302 -5.56 -14.12 -0.01
N LEU A 303 -4.63 -14.39 -0.94
CA LEU A 303 -3.48 -13.53 -1.20
C LEU A 303 -3.85 -12.22 -1.91
N ASN A 304 -4.76 -12.26 -2.89
CA ASN A 304 -5.24 -11.04 -3.54
C ASN A 304 -6.05 -10.16 -2.58
N ALA A 305 -6.86 -10.77 -1.70
CA ALA A 305 -7.59 -10.04 -0.66
C ALA A 305 -6.61 -9.41 0.34
N THR A 306 -5.59 -10.13 0.82
CA THR A 306 -4.55 -9.54 1.68
C THR A 306 -3.85 -8.37 1.00
N ALA A 307 -3.48 -8.52 -0.28
CA ALA A 307 -2.87 -7.42 -1.04
C ALA A 307 -3.79 -6.20 -1.09
N TRP A 308 -5.05 -6.40 -1.48
CA TRP A 308 -6.02 -5.33 -1.57
C TRP A 308 -6.25 -4.65 -0.20
N LEU A 309 -6.36 -5.42 0.88
CA LEU A 309 -6.51 -4.90 2.24
C LEU A 309 -5.28 -4.10 2.70
N ALA A 310 -4.07 -4.54 2.34
CA ALA A 310 -2.81 -3.88 2.69
C ALA A 310 -2.50 -2.63 1.84
N GLY A 311 -3.45 -2.18 1.02
CA GLY A 311 -3.29 -1.03 0.14
C GLY A 311 -2.82 -1.39 -1.28
N ALA A 312 -2.28 -2.60 -1.50
CA ALA A 312 -1.84 -3.10 -2.80
C ALA A 312 -3.04 -3.48 -3.68
N GLY A 313 -3.50 -2.53 -4.49
CA GLY A 313 -4.69 -2.72 -5.34
C GLY A 313 -5.63 -1.51 -5.36
N GLY A 314 -5.25 -0.40 -4.71
CA GLY A 314 -5.98 0.86 -4.83
C GLY A 314 -5.69 1.58 -6.14
N SER A 315 -6.38 1.22 -7.21
CA SER A 315 -6.67 2.15 -8.30
C SER A 315 -8.14 2.55 -8.23
N SER A 316 -8.41 3.73 -7.69
CA SER A 316 -9.45 4.56 -8.29
C SER A 316 -8.93 4.95 -9.68
N GLY A 317 -9.27 4.15 -10.68
CA GLY A 317 -9.06 4.43 -12.11
C GLY A 317 -7.61 4.38 -12.61
N GLY A 318 -7.26 3.31 -13.31
CA GLY A 318 -6.06 3.24 -14.15
C GLY A 318 -5.35 1.90 -14.04
N GLY A 319 -5.41 1.09 -15.10
CA GLY A 319 -5.01 -0.31 -15.10
C GLY A 319 -3.58 -0.62 -14.64
N GLY A 320 -3.40 -1.84 -14.14
CA GLY A 320 -2.11 -2.35 -13.71
C GLY A 320 -2.10 -3.87 -13.59
N GLY A 321 -2.15 -4.56 -14.73
CA GLY A 321 -1.61 -5.90 -14.85
C GLY A 321 -0.08 -5.89 -14.83
N SER A 322 0.50 -7.01 -14.41
CA SER A 322 1.90 -7.44 -14.51
C SER A 322 2.91 -6.43 -15.09
N GLY A 323 3.88 -5.98 -14.29
CA GLY A 323 5.26 -5.67 -14.74
C GLY A 323 5.49 -4.75 -15.96
N THR A 324 4.47 -4.08 -16.50
CA THR A 324 4.57 -3.22 -17.68
C THR A 324 4.11 -1.82 -17.32
N CYS A 325 4.93 -0.81 -17.57
CA CYS A 325 4.46 0.56 -17.49
C CYS A 325 3.34 0.81 -18.49
N THR A 326 2.20 1.26 -17.99
CA THR A 326 1.22 1.94 -18.85
C THR A 326 1.50 3.42 -18.76
N ALA A 327 1.81 4.05 -19.90
CA ALA A 327 2.07 5.48 -19.91
C ALA A 327 0.83 6.26 -19.48
N ALA A 328 0.96 7.15 -18.50
CA ALA A 328 -0.17 7.85 -17.89
C ALA A 328 0.25 9.19 -17.26
N GLN A 329 -0.73 10.09 -17.08
CA GLN A 329 -0.59 11.29 -16.27
C GLN A 329 -1.23 11.01 -14.90
N LEU A 330 -0.46 11.13 -13.80
CA LEU A 330 -0.89 10.69 -12.46
C LEU A 330 -1.54 11.75 -11.54
N LEU A 331 -1.14 13.02 -11.59
CA LEU A 331 -1.82 14.14 -10.92
C LEU A 331 -3.25 14.37 -11.45
N GLY A 332 -4.24 14.44 -10.57
CA GLY A 332 -5.57 14.95 -10.87
C GLY A 332 -5.65 16.47 -10.76
N ASN A 333 -6.71 17.05 -11.36
CA ASN A 333 -6.96 18.50 -11.44
C ASN A 333 -5.69 19.29 -11.77
N ASN A 334 -5.07 18.90 -12.87
CA ASN A 334 -3.70 19.24 -13.21
C ASN A 334 -3.52 20.73 -13.61
N GLY A 335 -4.56 21.36 -14.16
CA GLY A 335 -4.68 22.81 -14.35
C GLY A 335 -5.59 23.52 -13.33
N PHE A 336 -5.88 22.91 -12.17
CA PHE A 336 -6.67 23.50 -11.08
C PHE A 336 -8.13 23.89 -11.36
N GLU A 337 -8.63 23.74 -12.59
CA GLU A 337 -9.99 24.11 -13.04
C GLU A 337 -11.16 23.51 -12.25
N SER A 338 -10.93 22.45 -11.47
CA SER A 338 -11.93 21.88 -10.55
C SER A 338 -11.85 22.43 -9.12
N GLY A 339 -11.15 23.55 -8.90
CA GLY A 339 -10.96 24.17 -7.59
C GLY A 339 -10.20 23.28 -6.59
N GLY A 340 -10.36 23.54 -5.29
CA GLY A 340 -9.67 22.82 -4.20
C GLY A 340 -10.21 21.41 -3.90
N THR A 341 -10.74 20.69 -4.89
CA THR A 341 -11.39 19.38 -4.71
C THR A 341 -10.42 18.21 -4.72
N THR A 342 -9.32 18.29 -5.47
CA THR A 342 -8.34 17.20 -5.65
C THR A 342 -7.03 17.43 -4.90
N TRP A 343 -6.60 18.68 -4.79
CA TRP A 343 -5.36 19.06 -4.12
C TRP A 343 -5.67 19.46 -2.67
N SER A 344 -4.80 19.06 -1.73
CA SER A 344 -4.81 19.60 -0.38
C SER A 344 -4.00 20.89 -0.35
N ALA A 345 -4.63 22.01 -0.02
CA ALA A 345 -3.99 23.32 -0.05
C ALA A 345 -4.39 24.18 1.16
N SER A 346 -3.55 25.15 1.51
CA SER A 346 -3.94 26.24 2.41
C SER A 346 -5.17 26.97 1.83
N SER A 347 -6.00 27.53 2.72
CA SER A 347 -7.22 28.22 2.31
C SER A 347 -6.91 29.38 1.36
N GLY A 348 -7.53 29.36 0.17
CA GLY A 348 -7.38 30.42 -0.83
C GLY A 348 -6.24 30.23 -1.83
N VAL A 349 -5.37 29.22 -1.64
CA VAL A 349 -4.26 28.95 -2.56
C VAL A 349 -4.76 28.57 -3.95
N ILE A 350 -5.77 27.70 -4.06
CA ILE A 350 -6.38 27.39 -5.36
C ILE A 350 -7.49 28.39 -5.63
N THR A 351 -7.29 29.23 -6.65
CA THR A 351 -8.08 30.43 -6.86
C THR A 351 -8.25 30.77 -8.34
N ASN A 352 -9.22 31.62 -8.63
CA ASN A 352 -9.46 32.26 -9.92
C ASN A 352 -9.47 33.79 -9.78
N SER A 353 -8.77 34.29 -8.76
CA SER A 353 -8.58 35.72 -8.52
C SER A 353 -7.93 36.40 -9.73
N THR A 354 -8.18 37.70 -9.91
CA THR A 354 -7.54 38.50 -10.97
C THR A 354 -6.26 39.18 -10.50
N GLY A 355 -5.81 38.91 -9.27
CA GLY A 355 -4.58 39.47 -8.71
C GLY A 355 -3.31 38.90 -9.35
N GLU A 356 -3.40 37.68 -9.84
CA GLU A 356 -2.41 37.02 -10.70
C GLU A 356 -3.14 36.47 -11.93
N SER A 357 -2.42 35.99 -12.93
CA SER A 357 -3.01 35.44 -14.15
C SER A 357 -2.77 33.94 -14.26
N ALA A 358 -3.82 33.15 -14.51
CA ALA A 358 -3.68 31.74 -14.88
C ALA A 358 -2.85 31.61 -16.17
N ARG A 359 -2.10 30.52 -16.30
CA ARG A 359 -1.38 30.21 -17.55
C ARG A 359 -2.35 29.68 -18.61
N THR A 360 -3.21 28.75 -18.22
CA THR A 360 -4.33 28.27 -19.03
C THR A 360 -5.60 28.22 -18.19
N GLY A 361 -6.76 28.14 -18.84
CA GLY A 361 -8.03 28.08 -18.11
C GLY A 361 -8.33 29.35 -17.30
N SER A 362 -8.87 29.18 -16.11
CA SER A 362 -9.28 30.28 -15.21
C SER A 362 -8.85 30.08 -13.76
N TYR A 363 -8.39 28.89 -13.37
CA TYR A 363 -7.88 28.61 -12.03
C TYR A 363 -6.38 28.38 -12.05
N TYR A 364 -5.75 28.65 -10.91
CA TYR A 364 -4.33 28.40 -10.68
C TYR A 364 -4.08 28.25 -9.19
N ALA A 365 -2.89 27.78 -8.81
CA ALA A 365 -2.46 27.81 -7.43
C ALA A 365 -1.56 29.03 -7.17
N TRP A 366 -1.89 29.81 -6.15
CA TRP A 366 -1.16 31.00 -5.72
C TRP A 366 -0.74 30.80 -4.27
N LEU A 367 0.56 30.61 -4.05
CA LEU A 367 1.13 30.52 -2.72
C LEU A 367 1.77 31.86 -2.37
N ASP A 368 1.54 32.32 -1.14
CA ASP A 368 2.03 33.59 -0.59
C ASP A 368 1.52 34.84 -1.34
N GLY A 369 2.29 35.92 -1.40
CA GLY A 369 1.90 37.18 -2.05
C GLY A 369 1.21 38.19 -1.14
N TYR A 370 1.32 38.04 0.19
CA TYR A 370 0.64 38.87 1.17
C TYR A 370 1.45 40.09 1.58
N GLY A 371 2.77 40.08 1.38
CA GLY A 371 3.68 41.08 1.96
C GLY A 371 3.77 40.98 3.48
N SER A 372 3.53 39.78 4.04
CA SER A 372 3.61 39.52 5.47
C SER A 372 3.95 38.05 5.73
N ALA A 373 4.51 37.75 6.90
CA ALA A 373 5.07 36.43 7.17
C ALA A 373 3.98 35.34 7.08
N THR A 374 4.08 34.51 6.05
CA THR A 374 3.06 33.50 5.70
C THR A 374 3.74 32.21 5.25
N THR A 375 3.02 31.10 5.39
CA THR A 375 3.46 29.80 4.85
C THR A 375 2.25 29.12 4.24
N ASP A 376 2.24 29.05 2.92
CA ASP A 376 1.25 28.30 2.19
C ASP A 376 1.74 26.93 1.75
N THR A 377 0.81 26.00 1.65
CA THR A 377 1.10 24.66 1.15
C THR A 377 0.11 24.25 0.08
N LEU A 378 0.60 23.45 -0.86
CA LEU A 378 -0.17 22.78 -1.89
C LEU A 378 0.39 21.37 -2.05
N SER A 379 -0.45 20.35 -1.99
CA SER A 379 0.02 18.96 -2.09
C SER A 379 -0.98 18.00 -2.69
N GLN A 380 -0.44 16.96 -3.33
CA GLN A 380 -1.20 15.82 -3.84
C GLN A 380 -0.38 14.54 -3.68
N SER A 381 -1.03 13.49 -3.19
CA SER A 381 -0.44 12.15 -3.12
C SER A 381 -0.65 11.41 -4.44
N VAL A 382 0.39 10.77 -4.96
CA VAL A 382 0.39 10.03 -6.22
C VAL A 382 1.16 8.74 -6.11
N THR A 383 0.66 7.67 -6.72
CA THR A 383 1.36 6.39 -6.84
C THR A 383 2.03 6.30 -8.20
N ILE A 384 3.36 6.23 -8.23
CA ILE A 384 4.12 6.04 -9.46
C ILE A 384 4.22 4.54 -9.73
N PRO A 385 3.75 4.00 -10.86
CA PRO A 385 3.80 2.57 -11.12
C PRO A 385 5.23 2.03 -11.18
N SER A 386 5.47 0.87 -10.58
CA SER A 386 6.81 0.24 -10.51
C SER A 386 7.37 -0.19 -11.87
N GLY A 387 6.50 -0.47 -12.84
CA GLY A 387 6.91 -0.83 -14.20
C GLY A 387 7.44 0.35 -15.02
N CYS A 388 7.23 1.60 -14.56
CA CYS A 388 7.58 2.81 -15.30
C CYS A 388 9.04 3.19 -15.10
N THR A 389 9.75 3.26 -16.22
CA THR A 389 11.17 3.66 -16.25
C THR A 389 11.33 5.17 -16.25
N THR A 390 10.26 5.88 -16.60
CA THR A 390 10.18 7.33 -16.56
C THR A 390 9.03 7.77 -15.66
N ALA A 391 9.28 8.82 -14.89
CA ALA A 391 8.26 9.59 -14.19
C ALA A 391 8.73 11.05 -14.22
N ALA A 392 8.06 11.88 -15.02
CA ALA A 392 8.43 13.28 -15.24
C ALA A 392 7.38 14.18 -14.60
N LEU A 393 7.74 14.77 -13.46
CA LEU A 393 7.01 15.89 -12.89
C LEU A 393 7.27 17.10 -13.79
N SER A 394 6.22 17.84 -14.12
CA SER A 394 6.33 19.19 -14.64
C SER A 394 5.27 20.11 -14.07
N PHE A 395 5.56 21.40 -14.07
CA PHE A 395 4.60 22.46 -13.73
C PHE A 395 5.11 23.76 -14.31
N TYR A 396 4.23 24.74 -14.48
CA TYR A 396 4.60 26.09 -14.84
C TYR A 396 4.64 26.96 -13.61
N LEU A 397 5.72 27.73 -13.46
CA LEU A 397 5.94 28.64 -12.34
C LEU A 397 6.09 30.07 -12.86
N HIS A 398 5.28 30.97 -12.32
CA HIS A 398 5.50 32.41 -12.37
C HIS A 398 5.85 32.89 -10.95
N VAL A 399 6.89 33.74 -10.86
CA VAL A 399 7.29 34.37 -9.62
C VAL A 399 7.20 35.87 -9.83
N ASP A 400 6.33 36.53 -9.07
CA ASP A 400 6.22 37.98 -9.00
C ASP A 400 6.68 38.45 -7.62
N THR A 401 7.39 39.58 -7.55
CA THR A 401 7.93 40.05 -6.28
C THR A 401 8.06 41.57 -6.24
N ALA A 402 7.76 42.14 -5.07
CA ALA A 402 8.10 43.51 -4.74
C ALA A 402 9.50 43.63 -4.12
N GLU A 403 10.15 42.53 -3.77
CA GLU A 403 11.52 42.52 -3.27
C GLU A 403 12.49 43.07 -4.32
N THR A 404 13.40 43.95 -3.90
CA THR A 404 14.37 44.60 -4.80
C THR A 404 15.77 43.99 -4.71
N SER A 405 16.00 43.09 -3.75
CA SER A 405 17.29 42.42 -3.61
C SER A 405 17.56 41.50 -4.79
N THR A 406 18.78 41.54 -5.29
CA THR A 406 19.26 40.66 -6.36
C THR A 406 20.16 39.53 -5.85
N SER A 407 20.44 39.49 -4.55
CA SER A 407 21.37 38.53 -3.93
C SER A 407 20.80 37.78 -2.74
N THR A 408 19.70 38.25 -2.16
CA THR A 408 19.11 37.65 -0.95
C THR A 408 17.78 37.00 -1.29
N ALA A 409 17.68 35.70 -1.01
CA ALA A 409 16.43 34.96 -1.04
C ALA A 409 15.69 35.16 0.28
N TYR A 410 14.73 36.09 0.31
CA TYR A 410 13.90 36.37 1.48
C TYR A 410 12.73 35.39 1.58
N ASP A 411 12.07 35.19 0.43
CA ASP A 411 10.88 34.36 0.31
C ASP A 411 11.23 33.14 -0.52
N THR A 412 10.69 31.97 -0.17
CA THR A 412 11.06 30.71 -0.85
C THR A 412 9.88 29.82 -1.16
N LEU A 413 9.92 29.19 -2.33
CA LEU A 413 9.07 28.06 -2.70
C LEU A 413 9.91 26.79 -2.75
N LYS A 414 9.59 25.82 -1.89
CA LYS A 414 10.20 24.48 -1.93
C LYS A 414 9.29 23.51 -2.64
N VAL A 415 9.86 22.78 -3.60
CA VAL A 415 9.20 21.66 -4.29
C VAL A 415 9.75 20.37 -3.73
N GLN A 416 8.92 19.60 -3.04
CA GLN A 416 9.34 18.48 -2.23
C GLN A 416 8.57 17.21 -2.56
N VAL A 417 9.23 16.08 -2.36
CA VAL A 417 8.65 14.75 -2.39
C VAL A 417 8.68 14.22 -0.97
N LEU A 418 7.52 13.83 -0.44
CA LEU A 418 7.37 13.30 0.91
C LEU A 418 6.89 11.85 0.84
N ASN A 419 7.22 11.06 1.85
CA ASN A 419 6.57 9.75 2.05
C ASN A 419 5.16 9.91 2.65
N SER A 420 4.44 8.80 2.79
CA SER A 420 3.10 8.75 3.38
C SER A 420 3.04 9.26 4.83
N SER A 421 4.13 9.14 5.59
CA SER A 421 4.24 9.67 6.96
C SER A 421 4.58 11.17 7.03
N GLY A 422 4.67 11.86 5.89
CA GLY A 422 4.97 13.30 5.82
C GLY A 422 6.45 13.66 5.95
N THR A 423 7.36 12.68 5.92
CA THR A 423 8.81 12.93 5.93
C THR A 423 9.28 13.35 4.53
N VAL A 424 10.10 14.39 4.44
CA VAL A 424 10.70 14.83 3.17
C VAL A 424 11.73 13.81 2.69
N LEU A 425 11.44 13.16 1.57
CA LEU A 425 12.36 12.25 0.85
C LEU A 425 13.34 13.02 -0.03
N GLY A 426 12.92 14.15 -0.57
CA GLY A 426 13.74 14.99 -1.43
C GLY A 426 13.17 16.39 -1.60
N THR A 427 14.05 17.36 -1.80
CA THR A 427 13.69 18.71 -2.27
C THR A 427 14.20 18.83 -3.70
N LEU A 428 13.29 18.83 -4.66
CA LEU A 428 13.59 18.85 -6.10
C LEU A 428 14.13 20.21 -6.53
N ALA A 429 13.60 21.28 -5.95
CA ALA A 429 14.07 22.64 -6.14
C ALA A 429 13.62 23.56 -4.99
N THR A 430 14.38 24.64 -4.82
CA THR A 430 13.98 25.81 -4.05
C THR A 430 14.04 27.02 -4.99
N TYR A 431 12.91 27.70 -5.15
CA TYR A 431 12.83 29.00 -5.83
C TYR A 431 12.69 30.10 -4.79
N SER A 432 12.96 31.34 -5.19
CA SER A 432 12.79 32.52 -4.34
C SER A 432 12.39 33.76 -5.14
N ASN A 433 12.23 34.88 -4.46
CA ASN A 433 12.11 36.22 -5.05
C ASN A 433 13.20 36.51 -6.11
N LEU A 434 14.39 35.90 -6.00
CA LEU A 434 15.47 36.05 -6.99
C LEU A 434 15.18 35.37 -8.34
N ASN A 435 14.13 34.55 -8.41
CA ASN A 435 13.71 33.87 -9.63
C ASN A 435 12.56 34.59 -10.35
N ALA A 436 12.22 35.81 -9.93
CA ALA A 436 11.19 36.62 -10.55
C ALA A 436 11.45 36.80 -12.06
N THR A 437 10.41 36.57 -12.85
CA THR A 437 10.47 36.68 -14.31
C THR A 437 9.08 36.94 -14.87
N SER A 438 9.02 37.62 -16.01
CA SER A 438 7.75 37.90 -16.68
C SER A 438 7.11 36.59 -17.18
N GLY A 439 5.90 36.31 -16.71
CA GLY A 439 5.13 35.14 -17.13
C GLY A 439 5.66 33.81 -16.60
N TYR A 440 5.11 32.73 -17.15
CA TYR A 440 5.34 31.37 -16.68
C TYR A 440 6.56 30.70 -17.34
N THR A 441 7.35 30.00 -16.53
CA THR A 441 8.43 29.11 -16.99
C THR A 441 8.13 27.67 -16.58
N GLN A 442 8.24 26.72 -17.53
CA GLN A 442 8.10 25.31 -17.21
C GLN A 442 9.28 24.80 -16.38
N ARG A 443 8.99 24.06 -15.32
CA ARG A 443 9.95 23.33 -14.50
C ARG A 443 9.67 21.85 -14.66
N SER A 444 10.71 21.02 -14.67
CA SER A 444 10.56 19.58 -14.77
C SER A 444 11.62 18.83 -13.99
N PHE A 445 11.21 17.72 -13.37
CA PHE A 445 12.04 16.88 -12.52
C PHE A 445 11.71 15.40 -12.79
N SER A 446 12.73 14.55 -12.73
CA SER A 446 12.48 13.11 -12.74
C SER A 446 12.13 12.64 -11.33
N LEU A 447 11.05 11.86 -11.24
CA LEU A 447 10.63 11.10 -10.08
C LEU A 447 10.82 9.59 -10.29
N ALA A 448 11.59 9.17 -11.30
CA ALA A 448 11.74 7.76 -11.64
C ALA A 448 12.32 6.93 -10.48
N SER A 449 13.12 7.54 -9.60
CA SER A 449 13.60 6.91 -8.37
C SER A 449 12.50 6.56 -7.36
N TYR A 450 11.31 7.13 -7.54
CA TYR A 450 10.12 6.89 -6.75
C TYR A 450 9.13 5.95 -7.46
N ALA A 451 9.52 5.33 -8.59
CA ALA A 451 8.72 4.29 -9.22
C ALA A 451 8.43 3.15 -8.23
N GLY A 452 7.19 2.70 -8.21
CA GLY A 452 6.67 1.73 -7.25
C GLY A 452 6.27 2.31 -5.89
N GLN A 453 6.39 3.63 -5.68
CA GLN A 453 6.06 4.28 -4.42
C GLN A 453 4.85 5.20 -4.56
N THR A 454 4.07 5.28 -3.48
CA THR A 454 3.17 6.41 -3.24
C THR A 454 3.94 7.53 -2.58
N VAL A 455 4.00 8.67 -3.24
CA VAL A 455 4.69 9.88 -2.75
C VAL A 455 3.74 11.05 -2.73
N THR A 456 3.94 11.95 -1.77
CA THR A 456 3.26 13.25 -1.74
C THR A 456 4.14 14.28 -2.41
N LEU A 457 3.65 14.86 -3.51
CA LEU A 457 4.22 16.06 -4.09
C LEU A 457 3.74 17.26 -3.28
N LYS A 458 4.67 18.02 -2.71
CA LYS A 458 4.35 19.17 -1.86
C LYS A 458 5.10 20.41 -2.31
N PHE A 459 4.36 21.48 -2.50
CA PHE A 459 4.86 22.84 -2.64
C PHE A 459 4.67 23.54 -1.30
N THR A 460 5.73 24.17 -0.79
CA THR A 460 5.68 24.99 0.43
C THR A 460 6.22 26.36 0.11
N GLY A 461 5.34 27.35 0.09
CA GLY A 461 5.67 28.77 0.05
C GLY A 461 6.01 29.27 1.45
N THR A 462 6.95 30.19 1.56
CA THR A 462 7.26 30.88 2.81
C THR A 462 7.66 32.30 2.46
N GLU A 463 6.82 33.23 2.88
CA GLU A 463 7.02 34.67 2.74
C GLU A 463 7.53 35.27 4.05
N GLY A 464 8.44 36.25 3.94
CA GLY A 464 8.91 37.10 5.00
C GLY A 464 7.92 38.21 5.35
N SER A 465 8.33 39.12 6.25
CA SER A 465 7.39 40.04 6.92
C SER A 465 7.22 41.42 6.27
N THR A 466 7.78 41.71 5.09
CA THR A 466 7.88 43.10 4.59
C THR A 466 7.37 43.33 3.17
N LEU A 467 7.90 42.63 2.16
CA LEU A 467 7.50 42.81 0.76
C LEU A 467 6.96 41.49 0.21
N GLN A 468 6.10 41.58 -0.79
CA GLN A 468 5.41 40.40 -1.30
C GLN A 468 6.29 39.60 -2.26
N THR A 469 6.16 38.28 -2.21
CA THR A 469 6.54 37.40 -3.30
C THR A 469 5.45 36.36 -3.53
N SER A 470 4.93 36.35 -4.76
CA SER A 470 3.88 35.46 -5.22
C SER A 470 4.50 34.29 -5.98
N PHE A 471 4.16 33.07 -5.58
CA PHE A 471 4.54 31.86 -6.27
C PHE A 471 3.31 31.24 -6.94
N VAL A 472 3.18 31.48 -8.25
CA VAL A 472 2.01 31.09 -9.03
C VAL A 472 2.32 29.83 -9.84
N ILE A 473 1.57 28.78 -9.59
CA ILE A 473 1.74 27.45 -10.18
C ILE A 473 0.53 27.11 -11.02
N ASP A 474 0.77 26.62 -12.24
CA ASP A 474 -0.28 26.17 -13.13
C ASP A 474 0.18 25.00 -14.03
N ASP A 475 -0.75 24.31 -14.68
CA ASP A 475 -0.51 23.21 -15.62
C ASP A 475 0.51 22.18 -15.11
N THR A 476 0.22 21.62 -13.94
CA THR A 476 1.01 20.52 -13.36
C THR A 476 0.86 19.26 -14.20
N ALA A 477 1.83 18.35 -14.15
CA ALA A 477 1.70 17.01 -14.70
C ALA A 477 2.70 16.08 -14.03
N LEU A 478 2.34 14.81 -13.89
CA LEU A 478 3.29 13.75 -13.59
C LEU A 478 3.09 12.64 -14.61
N ASN A 479 3.90 12.67 -15.67
CA ASN A 479 3.79 11.71 -16.78
C ASN A 479 4.73 10.53 -16.54
N VAL A 480 4.20 9.31 -16.59
CA VAL A 480 4.97 8.07 -16.48
C VAL A 480 4.97 7.32 -17.81
N SER A 481 6.04 6.58 -18.13
CA SER A 481 6.15 5.67 -19.28
C SER A 481 7.28 4.64 -19.13
#